data_AF-A0A939PHR1-F1
#
_entry.id   AF-A0A939PHR1-F1
#
_cell.length_a   1.000
_cell.length_b   1.000
_cell.length_c   1.000
_cell.angle_alpha   90.00
_cell.angle_beta   90.00
_cell.angle_gamma   90.00
#
_symmetry.space_group_name_H-M   'P 1'
#
loop_
_entity.id
_entity.type
_entity.pdbx_description
1 polymer ?
#
loop_
_entity_poly.entity_id
_entity_poly.type
_entity_poly.pdbx_seq_one_letter_code
_entity_poly.pdbx_strand_id
1 'polypeptide(L)'
;MGLSVAETRKLNEIAALVAKDDPDYSRRMASFGGYEGSVLGLPARWTLVPVILAGALMVIGFFAATVIAANSAEGSGAADKAPAARLHR
;
A
#
# COMPACT_ATOMS: atom_id res chain seq x y z
N MET A 1 -20.56 6.07 12.37
CA MET A 1 -21.72 6.03 11.45
C MET A 1 -21.32 6.78 10.19
N GLY A 2 -21.33 6.13 9.03
CA GLY A 2 -20.99 6.77 7.75
C GLY A 2 -22.25 7.33 7.09
N LEU A 3 -22.10 8.44 6.37
CA LEU A 3 -23.17 9.02 5.57
C LEU A 3 -23.59 8.04 4.47
N SER A 4 -24.89 7.92 4.23
CA SER A 4 -25.43 7.21 3.08
C SER A 4 -25.07 7.93 1.77
N VAL A 5 -25.12 7.20 0.66
CA VAL A 5 -24.82 7.75 -0.68
C VAL A 5 -25.71 8.96 -1.02
N ALA A 6 -26.97 8.94 -0.57
CA ALA A 6 -27.90 10.04 -0.79
C ALA A 6 -27.52 11.30 0.02
N GLU A 7 -27.06 11.13 1.26
CA GLU A 7 -26.62 12.24 2.11
C GLU A 7 -25.31 12.84 1.60
N THR A 8 -24.37 12.00 1.13
CA THR A 8 -23.14 12.46 0.48
C THR A 8 -23.43 13.26 -0.78
N ARG A 9 -24.42 12.84 -1.59
CA ARG A 9 -24.84 13.61 -2.76
C ARG A 9 -25.38 14.99 -2.38
N LYS A 10 -26.25 15.06 -1.37
CA LYS A 10 -26.78 16.34 -0.87
C LYS A 10 -25.68 17.26 -0.33
N LEU A 11 -24.70 16.72 0.39
CA LEU A 11 -23.56 17.49 0.87
C LEU A 11 -22.74 18.07 -0.28
N ASN A 12 -22.52 17.31 -1.35
CA ASN A 12 -21.82 17.80 -2.54
C ASN A 12 -22.59 18.90 -3.26
N GLU A 13 -23.93 18.80 -3.33
CA GLU A 13 -24.77 19.85 -3.91
C GLU A 13 -24.71 21.15 -3.09
N ILE A 14 -24.77 21.05 -1.76
CA ILE A 14 -24.63 22.21 -0.86
C ILE A 14 -23.23 22.82 -1.01
N ALA A 15 -22.18 22.01 -1.04
CA ALA A 15 -20.82 22.48 -1.23
C ALA A 15 -20.63 23.21 -2.57
N ALA A 16 -21.26 22.71 -3.65
CA ALA A 16 -21.22 23.35 -4.96
C ALA A 16 -21.96 24.71 -4.97
N LEU A 17 -23.10 24.80 -4.30
CA LEU A 17 -23.83 26.06 -4.14
C LEU A 17 -23.03 27.10 -3.34
N VAL A 18 -22.44 26.68 -2.22
CA VAL A 18 -21.61 27.56 -1.37
C VAL A 18 -20.36 28.03 -2.12
N ALA A 19 -19.71 27.15 -2.89
CA ALA A 19 -18.54 27.53 -3.69
C ALA A 19 -18.88 28.50 -4.83
N LYS A 20 -20.12 28.46 -5.34
CA LYS A 20 -20.61 29.40 -6.35
C LYS A 20 -20.88 30.78 -5.76
N ASP A 21 -21.44 30.84 -4.56
CA ASP A 21 -21.75 32.11 -3.87
C ASP A 21 -20.50 32.78 -3.29
N ASP A 22 -19.55 32.01 -2.75
CA ASP A 22 -18.27 32.52 -2.24
C ASP A 22 -17.08 31.68 -2.74
N PRO A 23 -16.47 32.07 -3.88
CA PRO A 23 -15.31 31.39 -4.44
C PRO A 23 -14.08 31.45 -3.54
N ASP A 24 -13.91 32.52 -2.76
CA ASP A 24 -12.73 32.69 -1.91
C ASP A 24 -12.82 31.82 -0.65
N TYR A 25 -14.02 31.67 -0.08
CA TYR A 25 -14.28 30.68 0.96
C TYR A 25 -13.99 29.25 0.45
N SER A 26 -14.39 28.93 -0.78
CA SER A 26 -14.10 27.62 -1.37
C SER A 26 -12.60 27.34 -1.52
N ARG A 27 -11.79 28.34 -1.91
CA ARG A 27 -10.33 28.20 -2.01
C ARG A 27 -9.68 27.99 -0.64
N ARG A 28 -10.15 28.72 0.38
CA ARG A 28 -9.68 28.56 1.76
C ARG A 28 -10.06 27.17 2.28
N MET A 29 -11.29 26.72 2.07
CA MET A 29 -11.71 25.38 2.47
C MET A 29 -10.99 24.28 1.69
N ALA A 30 -10.68 24.46 0.41
CA ALA A 30 -9.85 23.51 -0.34
C ALA A 30 -8.43 23.39 0.24
N SER A 31 -7.90 24.46 0.83
CA SER A 31 -6.62 24.42 1.54
C SER A 31 -6.69 23.69 2.88
N PHE A 32 -7.86 23.62 3.53
CA PHE A 32 -8.07 22.89 4.79
C PHE A 32 -8.55 21.44 4.60
N GLY A 33 -9.46 21.19 3.66
CA GLY A 33 -10.07 19.89 3.38
C GLY A 33 -9.09 18.84 2.83
N GLY A 34 -7.86 19.26 2.51
CA GLY A 34 -6.77 18.33 2.27
C GLY A 34 -6.23 17.71 3.56
N TYR A 35 -6.14 18.46 4.66
CA TYR A 35 -5.36 18.11 5.86
C TYR A 35 -6.16 17.45 6.98
N GLU A 36 -7.46 17.26 6.80
CA GLU A 36 -8.34 16.72 7.84
C GLU A 36 -7.98 15.26 8.17
N GLY A 37 -7.41 15.04 9.36
CA GLY A 37 -7.34 13.74 10.03
C GLY A 37 -6.04 12.95 9.89
N SER A 38 -5.03 13.45 9.19
CA SER A 38 -3.72 12.79 9.13
C SER A 38 -2.86 13.17 10.33
N VAL A 39 -2.45 12.20 11.16
CA VAL A 39 -1.47 12.39 12.26
C VAL A 39 -0.17 13.02 11.75
N LEU A 40 0.13 12.87 10.47
CA LEU A 40 1.33 13.37 9.80
C LEU A 40 1.15 14.76 9.13
N GLY A 41 -0.03 15.38 9.23
CA GLY A 41 -0.30 16.67 8.57
C GLY A 41 -0.17 16.61 7.05
N LEU A 42 -0.34 15.42 6.45
CA LEU A 42 -0.31 15.22 5.00
C LEU A 42 -1.73 15.27 4.44
N PRO A 43 -1.91 15.64 3.16
CA PRO A 43 -3.22 15.60 2.55
C PRO A 43 -3.79 14.17 2.63
N ALA A 44 -5.07 13.98 2.96
CA ALA A 44 -5.69 12.67 3.23
C ALA A 44 -5.49 11.64 2.10
N ARG A 45 -5.29 12.08 0.86
CA ARG A 45 -4.95 11.21 -0.29
C ARG A 45 -3.53 10.61 -0.23
N TRP A 46 -2.62 11.19 0.56
CA TRP A 46 -1.22 10.77 0.71
C TRP A 46 -0.98 9.86 1.91
N THR A 47 -1.94 9.77 2.86
CA THR A 47 -1.80 8.91 4.04
C THR A 47 -1.77 7.42 3.72
N LEU A 48 -2.38 7.02 2.59
CA LEU A 48 -2.38 5.64 2.11
C LEU A 48 -1.07 5.24 1.40
N VAL A 49 -0.28 6.21 0.92
CA VAL A 49 0.93 5.94 0.14
C VAL A 49 1.95 5.10 0.93
N PRO A 50 2.29 5.42 2.20
CA PRO A 50 3.18 4.58 3.00
C PRO A 50 2.66 3.16 3.21
N VAL A 51 1.35 3.00 3.41
CA VAL A 51 0.72 1.69 3.64
C VAL A 51 0.79 0.84 2.36
N ILE A 52 0.47 1.42 1.22
CA ILE A 52 0.57 0.76 -0.09
C ILE A 52 2.02 0.36 -0.38
N LEU A 53 2.97 1.25 -0.10
CA LEU A 53 4.39 0.97 -0.31
C LEU A 53 4.88 -0.18 0.57
N ALA A 54 4.52 -0.19 1.86
CA ALA A 54 4.87 -1.27 2.78
C ALA A 54 4.27 -2.61 2.33
N GLY A 55 3.01 -2.61 1.88
CA GLY A 55 2.37 -3.78 1.30
C GLY A 55 3.07 -4.30 0.05
N ALA A 56 3.44 -3.40 -0.87
CA ALA A 56 4.17 -3.76 -2.08
C ALA A 56 5.54 -4.39 -1.77
N LEU A 57 6.29 -3.80 -0.82
CA LEU A 57 7.59 -4.32 -0.40
C LEU A 57 7.48 -5.72 0.24
N MET A 58 6.46 -5.94 1.07
CA MET A 58 6.17 -7.27 1.64
C MET A 58 5.92 -8.31 0.55
N VAL A 59 5.10 -7.97 -0.44
CA VAL A 59 4.78 -8.88 -1.55
C VAL A 59 6.02 -9.20 -2.37
N ILE A 60 6.80 -8.18 -2.74
CA ILE A 60 8.06 -8.36 -3.49
C ILE A 60 9.05 -9.23 -2.70
N GLY A 61 9.21 -8.96 -1.40
CA GLY A 61 10.09 -9.74 -0.53
C GLY A 61 9.66 -11.20 -0.42
N PHE A 62 8.36 -11.47 -0.32
CA PHE A 62 7.83 -12.83 -0.31
C PHE A 62 8.10 -13.59 -1.61
N PHE A 63 7.91 -12.93 -2.77
CA PHE A 63 8.23 -13.54 -4.07
C PHE A 63 9.74 -13.79 -4.23
N ALA A 64 10.59 -12.85 -3.81
CA ALA A 64 12.03 -13.04 -3.83
C ALA A 64 12.46 -14.24 -2.96
N ALA A 65 11.92 -14.34 -1.74
CA ALA A 65 12.24 -15.42 -0.82
C ALA A 65 11.79 -16.79 -1.35
N THR A 66 10.60 -16.88 -1.96
CA THR A 66 10.09 -18.14 -2.54
C THR A 66 10.93 -18.60 -3.73
N VAL A 67 11.36 -17.69 -4.61
CA VAL A 67 12.28 -18.01 -5.73
C VAL A 67 13.64 -18.47 -5.21
N ILE A 68 14.21 -17.80 -4.22
CA ILE A 68 15.49 -18.20 -3.61
C ILE A 68 15.39 -19.57 -2.95
N ALA A 69 14.31 -19.83 -2.21
CA ALA A 69 14.07 -21.12 -1.56
C ALA A 69 13.92 -22.25 -2.58
N ALA A 70 13.18 -22.03 -3.68
CA ALA A 70 13.04 -23.00 -4.76
C ALA A 70 14.40 -23.35 -5.40
N ASN A 71 15.22 -22.34 -5.69
CA ASN A 71 16.55 -22.55 -6.27
C ASN A 71 17.54 -23.21 -5.29
N SER A 72 17.38 -22.96 -3.98
CA SER A 72 18.22 -23.57 -2.94
C SER A 72 17.88 -25.03 -2.70
N ALA A 73 16.62 -25.44 -2.91
CA ALA A 73 16.19 -26.82 -2.78
C ALA A 73 16.85 -27.74 -3.83
N GLU A 74 17.01 -27.26 -5.07
CA GLU A 74 17.64 -28.02 -6.16
C GLU A 74 19.16 -28.25 -5.95
N GLY A 75 19.85 -27.33 -5.27
CA GLY A 75 21.28 -27.46 -4.98
C GLY A 75 21.63 -28.44 -3.85
N SER A 76 20.68 -28.80 -2.99
CA SER A 76 20.92 -29.64 -1.80
C SER A 76 21.00 -31.14 -2.08
N GLY A 77 20.57 -31.60 -3.25
CA GLY A 77 20.53 -33.03 -3.62
C GLY A 77 21.81 -33.61 -4.24
N ALA A 78 22.80 -32.77 -4.57
CA ALA A 78 24.01 -33.20 -5.28
C ALA A 78 25.21 -33.51 -4.38
N ALA A 79 25.19 -33.07 -3.11
CA ALA A 79 26.30 -33.27 -2.17
C ALA A 79 26.28 -34.65 -1.47
N ASP A 80 25.18 -35.41 -1.56
CA ASP A 80 24.99 -36.67 -0.81
C ASP A 80 25.21 -37.94 -1.67
N LYS A 81 25.72 -37.78 -2.90
CA LYS A 81 26.09 -38.90 -3.79
C LYS A 81 27.50 -38.74 -4.35
N ALA A 82 28.49 -38.54 -3.48
CA ALA A 82 29.86 -38.89 -3.82
C ALA A 82 30.00 -40.43 -3.73
N PRO A 83 30.38 -41.15 -4.80
CA PRO A 83 30.51 -42.60 -4.75
C PRO A 83 31.62 -42.97 -3.75
N ALA A 84 31.30 -43.88 -2.83
CA ALA A 84 32.23 -44.48 -1.89
C ALA A 84 33.47 -45.02 -2.63
N ALA A 85 34.54 -44.23 -2.62
CA ALA A 85 35.81 -44.62 -3.19
C ALA A 85 36.42 -45.73 -2.32
N ARG A 86 36.51 -46.92 -2.91
CA ARG A 86 37.53 -47.97 -2.71
C ARG A 86 38.11 -48.10 -1.30
N LEU A 87 37.62 -49.06 -0.53
CA LEU A 87 38.42 -49.78 0.46
C LEU A 87 38.01 -51.26 0.50
N HIS A 88 38.99 -52.11 0.80
CA HIS A 88 39.04 -53.60 0.78
C HIS A 88 39.53 -54.18 -0.56
N ARG A 89 40.84 -54.45 -0.74
CA ARG A 89 41.78 -55.42 -0.09
C ARG A 89 41.91 -56.65 -0.98
#